data_AF-A0A1G1THI3-F1
#
_entry.id   AF-A0A1G1THI3-F1
#
_cell.length_a   1.000
_cell.length_b   1.000
_cell.length_c   1.000
_cell.angle_alpha   90.00
_cell.angle_beta   90.00
_cell.angle_gamma   90.00
#
_symmetry.space_group_name_H-M   'P 1'
#
loop_
_entity.id
_entity.type
_entity.pdbx_description
1 polymer ?
#
loop_
_entity_poly.entity_id
_entity_poly.type
_entity_poly.pdbx_seq_one_letter_code
_entity_poly.pdbx_strand_id
1 'polypeptide(L)' 'MPNKQVAIAVAEALLFPLYGQRTIVNERPYEVYRSDGCWYLSGTLPVGYDGGTFEIVLKAADGQVLHLTHGK' A
#
# COMPACT_ATOMS: atom_id res chain seq x y z
N MET A 1 -10.67 5.17 -8.88
CA MET A 1 -9.21 5.42 -8.93
C MET A 1 -8.66 5.12 -10.31
N PRO A 2 -8.32 6.15 -11.10
CA PRO A 2 -8.02 6.02 -12.52
C PRO A 2 -6.60 5.51 -12.85
N ASN A 3 -5.61 5.68 -11.96
CA ASN A 3 -4.22 5.29 -12.23
C ASN A 3 -3.45 4.92 -10.95
N LYS A 4 -2.21 4.43 -11.14
CA LYS A 4 -1.31 3.98 -10.06
C LYS A 4 -1.01 5.09 -9.06
N GLN A 5 -0.79 6.32 -9.52
CA GLN A 5 -0.46 7.46 -8.64
C GLN A 5 -1.61 7.80 -7.69
N VAL A 6 -2.86 7.75 -8.17
CA VAL A 6 -4.03 7.97 -7.31
C VAL A 6 -4.18 6.84 -6.29
N ALA A 7 -3.96 5.59 -6.69
CA ALA A 7 -4.02 4.46 -5.76
C ALA A 7 -2.96 4.57 -4.65
N ILE A 8 -1.74 4.99 -5.00
CA ILE A 8 -0.66 5.26 -4.04
C ILE A 8 -1.06 6.38 -3.07
N ALA A 9 -1.56 7.51 -3.59
CA ALA A 9 -1.94 8.64 -2.74
C ALA A 9 -3.07 8.29 -1.76
N VAL A 10 -4.05 7.49 -2.19
CA VAL A 10 -5.12 7.00 -1.31
C VAL A 10 -4.56 6.04 -0.26
N ALA A 11 -3.72 5.08 -0.66
CA ALA A 11 -3.08 4.17 0.29
C ALA A 11 -2.27 4.93 1.34
N GLU A 12 -1.44 5.88 0.95
CA GLU A 12 -0.64 6.71 1.86
C GLU A 12 -1.52 7.51 2.83
N ALA A 13 -2.60 8.13 2.35
CA ALA A 13 -3.53 8.87 3.19
C ALA A 13 -4.18 7.98 4.28
N LEU A 14 -4.40 6.69 3.98
CA LEU A 14 -4.93 5.71 4.94
C LEU A 14 -3.85 5.16 5.88
N LEU A 15 -2.65 4.88 5.36
CA LEU A 15 -1.57 4.21 6.09
C LEU A 15 -0.79 5.16 7.01
N PHE A 16 -0.59 6.42 6.62
CA PHE A 16 0.14 7.42 7.42
C PHE A 16 -0.40 7.60 8.84
N PRO A 17 -1.72 7.77 9.07
CA PRO A 17 -2.25 7.88 10.43
C PRO A 17 -2.19 6.58 11.23
N LEU A 18 -2.09 5.41 10.58
CA LEU A 18 -2.09 4.11 11.25
C LEU A 18 -0.68 3.66 11.66
N TYR A 19 0.31 3.84 10.77
CA TYR A 19 1.65 3.27 10.93
C TYR A 19 2.76 4.33 10.97
N GLY A 20 2.40 5.59 10.78
CA GLY A 20 3.32 6.72 10.72
C GLY A 20 3.88 6.95 9.32
N GLN A 21 3.89 8.22 8.91
CA GLN A 21 4.36 8.62 7.57
C GLN A 21 5.78 8.14 7.27
N ARG A 22 6.70 8.25 8.24
CA ARG A 22 8.09 7.85 8.05
C ARG A 22 8.23 6.35 7.78
N THR A 23 7.46 5.52 8.48
CA THR A 23 7.44 4.07 8.29
C THR A 23 7.04 3.73 6.87
N ILE A 24 5.88 4.23 6.44
CA ILE A 24 5.32 3.92 5.12
C ILE A 24 6.20 4.45 3.99
N VAL A 25 6.73 5.68 4.10
CA VAL A 25 7.64 6.25 3.10
C VAL A 25 8.94 5.46 2.97
N ASN A 26 9.45 4.87 4.06
CA ASN A 26 10.67 4.06 4.04
C ASN A 26 10.48 2.70 3.34
N GLU A 27 9.25 2.23 3.18
CA GLU A 27 8.95 0.98 2.47
C GLU A 27 8.85 1.17 0.95
N ARG A 28 9.24 2.33 0.44
CA ARG A 28 9.33 2.59 -1.01
C ARG A 28 10.56 1.90 -1.62
N PRO A 29 10.54 1.56 -2.92
CA PRO A 29 9.41 1.72 -3.84
C PRO A 29 8.27 0.75 -3.53
N TYR A 30 7.02 1.16 -3.74
CA TYR A 30 5.89 0.25 -3.56
C TYR A 30 5.71 -0.63 -4.80
N GLU A 31 5.44 -1.91 -4.55
CA GLU A 31 4.88 -2.78 -5.57
C GLU A 31 3.41 -2.41 -5.75
N VAL A 32 3.01 -2.11 -6.99
CA VAL A 32 1.64 -1.70 -7.29
C VAL A 32 1.21 -2.28 -8.60
N TYR A 33 0.13 -3.04 -8.56
CA TYR A 33 -0.51 -3.59 -9.74
C TYR A 33 -2.03 -3.54 -9.62
N ARG A 34 -2.69 -3.68 -10.77
CA ARG A 34 -4.14 -3.67 -10.86
C ARG A 34 -4.60 -4.99 -11.47
N SER A 35 -5.51 -5.67 -10.78
CA SER A 35 -6.18 -6.87 -11.28
C SER A 35 -7.63 -6.85 -10.83
N ASP A 36 -8.54 -7.36 -11.67
CA ASP A 36 -9.93 -7.64 -11.29
C ASP A 36 -10.66 -6.45 -10.63
N GLY A 37 -10.43 -5.25 -11.15
CA GLY A 37 -11.06 -4.04 -10.62
C GLY A 37 -10.55 -3.61 -9.24
N CYS A 38 -9.42 -4.14 -8.79
CA CYS A 38 -8.77 -3.81 -7.53
C CYS A 38 -7.34 -3.31 -7.75
N TRP A 39 -6.87 -2.46 -6.86
CA TRP A 39 -5.48 -2.06 -6.73
C TRP A 39 -4.87 -2.81 -5.57
N TYR A 40 -3.72 -3.42 -5.82
CA TYR A 40 -2.91 -4.12 -4.84
C TYR A 40 -1.64 -3.31 -4.65
N LEU A 41 -1.34 -2.95 -3.40
CA LEU A 41 -0.16 -2.21 -3.04
C LEU A 41 0.53 -2.88 -1.86
N SER A 42 1.85 -3.00 -1.93
CA SER A 42 2.68 -3.41 -0.80
C SER A 42 3.96 -2.59 -0.73
N GLY A 43 4.49 -2.47 0.48
CA GLY A 43 5.83 -1.96 0.70
C GLY A 43 6.90 -2.97 0.30
N THR A 44 8.10 -2.49 -0.01
CA THR A 44 9.27 -3.32 -0.30
C THR A 44 10.20 -3.38 0.90
N LEU A 45 10.68 -4.57 1.24
CA LEU A 45 11.72 -4.78 2.21
C LEU A 45 13.06 -5.01 1.50
N PRO A 46 14.15 -4.30 1.86
CA PRO A 46 15.46 -4.58 1.28
C PRO A 46 15.91 -6.00 1.59
N VAL A 47 16.66 -6.59 0.66
CA VAL A 47 17.20 -7.95 0.83
C VAL A 47 18.06 -8.02 2.10
N GLY A 48 17.81 -9.03 2.93
CA GLY A 48 18.57 -9.28 4.17
C GLY A 48 18.05 -8.55 5.42
N TYR A 49 16.90 -7.90 5.34
CA TYR A 49 16.19 -7.36 6.50
C TYR A 49 15.14 -8.34 6.97
N ASP A 50 15.03 -8.50 8.29
CA ASP A 50 13.93 -9.22 8.93
C ASP A 50 12.81 -8.23 9.27
N GLY A 51 11.58 -8.59 8.92
CA GLY A 51 10.38 -7.80 9.22
C GLY A 51 9.30 -7.96 8.16
N GLY A 52 8.26 -7.13 8.24
CA GLY A 52 7.22 -7.03 7.21
C GLY A 52 6.95 -5.60 6.77
N THR A 53 6.17 -5.49 5.70
CA THR A 53 5.73 -4.22 5.11
C THR A 53 4.20 -4.13 5.13
N PHE A 54 3.65 -2.99 4.75
CA PHE A 54 2.21 -2.89 4.54
C PHE A 54 1.80 -3.71 3.32
N GLU A 55 0.58 -4.25 3.37
CA GLU A 55 -0.16 -4.74 2.22
C GLU A 55 -1.58 -4.17 2.28
N ILE A 56 -2.04 -3.58 1.19
CA ILE A 56 -3.38 -3.00 1.10
C ILE A 56 -4.01 -3.31 -0.26
N VAL A 57 -5.28 -3.70 -0.23
CA VAL A 57 -6.10 -3.92 -1.41
C VAL A 57 -7.26 -2.94 -1.40
N LEU A 58 -7.36 -2.17 -2.49
CA LEU A 58 -8.37 -1.12 -2.65
C LEU A 58 -9.23 -1.41 -3.87
N LYS A 59 -10.55 -1.33 -3.74
CA LYS A 59 -11.44 -1.42 -4.89
C LYS A 59 -11.22 -0.21 -5.81
N ALA A 60 -10.99 -0.46 -7.09
CA ALA A 60 -10.65 0.60 -8.05
C ALA A 60 -11.82 1.55 -8.34
N ALA A 61 -13.07 1.15 -8.09
CA ALA A 61 -14.24 1.98 -8.34
C ALA A 61 -14.34 3.17 -7.38
N ASP A 62 -14.20 2.91 -6.08
CA ASP A 62 -14.58 3.82 -4.99
C ASP A 62 -13.49 3.99 -3.91
N GLY A 63 -12.40 3.23 -3.97
CA GLY A 63 -11.35 3.29 -2.95
C GLY A 63 -11.68 2.53 -1.67
N GLN A 64 -12.73 1.70 -1.66
CA GLN A 64 -13.04 0.85 -0.51
C GLN A 64 -11.85 -0.06 -0.17
N VAL A 65 -11.45 -0.06 1.10
CA VAL A 65 -10.44 -0.98 1.62
C VAL A 65 -11.04 -2.39 1.69
N LEU A 66 -10.49 -3.31 0.91
CA LEU A 66 -10.88 -4.72 0.88
C LEU A 66 -9.97 -5.57 1.78
N HIS A 67 -8.71 -5.15 1.91
CA HIS A 67 -7.71 -5.79 2.76
C HIS A 67 -6.69 -4.75 3.22
N LEU A 68 -6.24 -4.87 4.47
CA LEU A 68 -5.16 -4.06 5.02
C LEU A 68 -4.45 -4.85 6.13
N THR A 69 -3.14 -5.00 6.00
CA THR A 69 -2.27 -5.56 7.03
C THR A 69 -0.90 -4.87 7.02
N HIS A 70 -0.15 -5.02 8.10
CA HIS A 70 1.25 -4.61 8.19
C HIS A 70 2.03 -5.74 8.89
N GLY A 71 2.93 -6.37 8.13
CA GLY A 71 3.71 -7.50 8.62
C GLY A 71 4.73 -7.06 9.68
N LYS A 72 5.00 -7.94 10.65
CA LYS A 72 5.94 -7.68 11.75
C LYS A 72 7.15 -8.59 11.64
#